data_AF-A0A7V8A673-F1
#
_entry.id   AF-A0A7V8A673-F1
#
_cell.length_a   1.000
_cell.length_b   1.000
_cell.length_c   1.000
_cell.angle_alpha   90.00
_cell.angle_beta   90.00
_cell.angle_gamma   90.00
#
_symmetry.space_group_name_H-M   'P 1'
#
loop_
_entity.id
_entity.type
_entity.pdbx_description
1 polymer ?
#
loop_
_entity_poly.entity_id
_entity_poly.type
_entity_poly.pdbx_seq_one_letter_code
_entity_poly.pdbx_strand_id
1 'polypeptide(L)'
;MVGLGEDKQEVMQVMDDMVAAGVDFLTIGQYLQPTRKHAPIDRFVTPDEFKSLEVIAYSKGFHMVSSSPLTRSSHHAGDDFEKLRQNRMSAQK
;
A
#
# COMPACT_ATOMS: atom_id res chain seq x y z
N MET A 1 -0.15 3.15 -6.37
CA MET A 1 -0.52 4.55 -6.05
C MET A 1 -2.02 4.67 -6.21
N VAL A 2 -2.68 5.49 -5.39
CA VAL A 2 -4.13 5.71 -5.40
C VAL A 2 -4.46 7.16 -5.75
N GLY A 3 -5.70 7.45 -6.17
CA GLY A 3 -6.14 8.76 -6.64
C GLY A 3 -6.04 8.96 -8.16
N LEU A 4 -6.03 7.87 -8.93
CA LEU A 4 -5.96 7.83 -10.39
C LEU A 4 -7.29 7.43 -11.07
N GLY A 5 -8.38 7.37 -10.30
CA GLY A 5 -9.71 6.95 -10.77
C GLY A 5 -10.04 5.50 -10.45
N GLU A 6 -9.24 4.85 -9.59
CA GLU A 6 -9.49 3.48 -9.15
C GLU A 6 -10.67 3.40 -8.18
N ASP A 7 -11.45 2.33 -8.31
CA ASP A 7 -12.45 1.93 -7.33
C ASP A 7 -11.82 1.15 -6.18
N LYS A 8 -12.43 1.25 -4.99
CA LYS A 8 -11.96 0.50 -3.80
C LYS A 8 -11.93 -1.01 -4.04
N GLN A 9 -12.86 -1.54 -4.82
CA GLN A 9 -12.92 -2.97 -5.14
C GLN A 9 -11.74 -3.41 -6.02
N GLU A 10 -11.33 -2.59 -6.98
CA GLU A 10 -10.15 -2.87 -7.82
C GLU A 10 -8.88 -2.89 -6.97
N VAL A 11 -8.73 -1.94 -6.05
CA VAL A 11 -7.61 -1.90 -5.10
C VAL A 11 -7.57 -3.17 -4.24
N MET A 12 -8.72 -3.62 -3.74
CA MET A 12 -8.82 -4.83 -2.94
C MET A 12 -8.54 -6.11 -3.74
N GLN A 13 -8.95 -6.16 -5.02
CA GLN A 13 -8.65 -7.29 -5.90
C GLN A 13 -7.15 -7.39 -6.16
N VAL A 14 -6.50 -6.26 -6.46
CA VAL A 14 -5.03 -6.22 -6.67
C VAL A 14 -4.29 -6.67 -5.41
N MET A 15 -4.80 -6.35 -4.22
CA MET A 15 -4.24 -6.87 -2.96
C MET A 15 -4.32 -8.39 -2.88
N ASP A 16 -5.45 -9.00 -3.26
CA ASP A 16 -5.60 -10.45 -3.27
C ASP A 16 -4.65 -11.11 -4.28
N ASP A 17 -4.52 -10.53 -5.47
CA ASP A 17 -3.62 -11.02 -6.51
C ASP A 17 -2.15 -10.96 -6.06
N MET A 18 -1.77 -9.89 -5.36
CA MET A 18 -0.42 -9.72 -4.79
C MET A 18 -0.13 -10.76 -3.70
N VAL A 19 -1.08 -11.00 -2.80
CA VAL A 19 -0.92 -12.05 -1.76
C VAL A 19 -0.81 -13.43 -2.41
N ALA A 20 -1.64 -13.73 -3.41
CA ALA A 20 -1.56 -14.98 -4.17
C ALA A 20 -0.22 -15.16 -4.89
N ALA A 21 0.40 -14.04 -5.33
CA ALA A 21 1.73 -14.02 -5.92
C ALA A 21 2.88 -14.08 -4.89
N GLY A 22 2.59 -14.17 -3.59
CA GLY A 22 3.60 -14.23 -2.53
C GLY A 22 4.25 -12.88 -2.20
N VAL A 23 3.58 -11.77 -2.48
CA VAL A 23 4.05 -10.42 -2.08
C VAL A 23 3.78 -10.20 -0.60
N ASP A 24 4.81 -9.85 0.16
CA ASP A 24 4.71 -9.71 1.62
C ASP A 24 4.61 -8.26 2.13
N PHE A 25 5.09 -7.31 1.33
CA PHE A 25 5.18 -5.90 1.69
C PHE A 25 4.50 -5.03 0.65
N LEU A 26 3.45 -4.30 1.09
CA LEU A 26 2.72 -3.36 0.26
C LEU A 26 2.99 -1.91 0.68
N THR A 27 3.17 -1.03 -0.32
CA THR A 27 3.17 0.43 -0.10
C THR A 27 2.01 1.08 -0.83
N ILE A 28 1.27 1.95 -0.14
CA ILE A 28 0.12 2.68 -0.67
C ILE A 28 0.36 4.17 -0.45
N GLY A 29 0.54 4.89 -1.56
CA GLY A 29 0.78 6.33 -1.57
C GLY A 29 -0.13 7.07 -2.55
N GLN A 30 -0.37 8.35 -2.27
CA GLN A 30 -1.14 9.24 -3.14
C GLN A 30 -0.39 9.47 -4.46
N TYR A 31 -1.09 9.33 -5.57
CA TYR A 31 -0.62 9.83 -6.84
C TYR A 31 -0.57 11.36 -6.82
N LEU A 32 0.61 11.91 -7.09
CA LEU A 32 0.79 13.34 -7.29
C LEU A 32 1.23 13.56 -8.73
N GLN A 33 0.40 14.30 -9.48
CA GLN A 33 0.68 14.63 -10.86
C GLN A 33 1.99 15.44 -10.97
N PRO A 34 3.05 14.92 -11.62
CA PRO A 34 4.33 15.62 -11.68
C PRO A 34 4.27 16.91 -12.50
N THR A 35 3.55 16.86 -13.62
CA THR A 35 3.32 18.01 -14.52
C THR A 35 1.95 17.88 -15.18
N ARG A 36 1.42 18.98 -15.74
CA ARG A 36 0.12 19.01 -16.44
C ARG A 36 -0.01 18.04 -17.63
N LYS A 37 1.09 17.47 -18.11
CA LYS A 37 1.10 16.48 -19.21
C LYS A 37 0.83 15.05 -18.75
N HIS A 38 0.93 14.78 -17.45
CA HIS A 38 0.65 13.45 -16.89
C HIS A 38 -0.84 13.31 -16.57
N ALA A 39 -1.27 12.08 -16.26
CA ALA A 39 -2.64 11.80 -15.84
C ALA A 39 -3.11 12.83 -14.78
N PRO A 40 -4.33 13.38 -14.91
CA PRO A 40 -4.87 14.25 -13.88
C PRO A 40 -5.06 13.46 -12.58
N ILE A 41 -4.97 14.15 -11.45
CA ILE A 41 -5.41 13.57 -10.18
C ILE A 41 -6.93 13.47 -10.25
N ASP A 42 -7.45 12.27 -10.04
CA ASP A 42 -8.89 12.05 -9.96
C ASP A 42 -9.43 12.49 -8.59
N ARG A 43 -8.77 12.03 -7.52
CA ARG A 43 -9.12 12.37 -6.15
C ARG A 43 -7.92 12.38 -5.21
N PHE A 44 -8.03 13.17 -4.14
CA PHE A 44 -7.14 13.09 -3.00
C PHE A 44 -7.74 12.16 -1.97
N VAL A 45 -7.07 11.02 -1.76
CA VAL A 45 -7.50 10.01 -0.79
C VAL A 45 -7.25 10.53 0.63
N THR A 46 -8.24 10.38 1.50
CA THR A 46 -8.16 10.88 2.87
C THR A 46 -7.26 10.02 3.76
N PRO A 47 -6.69 10.57 4.85
CA PRO A 47 -5.92 9.77 5.81
C PRO A 47 -6.69 8.55 6.37
N ASP A 48 -7.99 8.69 6.60
CA ASP A 48 -8.85 7.60 7.10
C ASP A 48 -9.05 6.48 6.05
N GLU A 49 -9.11 6.84 4.76
CA GLU A 49 -9.12 5.85 3.69
C GLU A 49 -7.78 5.12 3.58
N PHE A 50 -6.64 5.81 3.71
CA PHE A 50 -5.33 5.14 3.78
C PHE A 50 -5.25 4.19 4.98
N LYS A 51 -5.80 4.59 6.14
CA LYS A 51 -5.85 3.74 7.32
C LYS A 51 -6.75 2.52 7.09
N SER A 52 -7.88 2.71 6.42
CA SER A 52 -8.78 1.62 6.06
C SER A 52 -8.12 0.62 5.11
N LEU A 53 -7.40 1.11 4.09
CA LEU A 53 -6.66 0.26 3.15
C LEU A 53 -5.52 -0.51 3.84
N GLU A 54 -4.84 0.12 4.80
CA GLU A 54 -3.81 -0.54 5.62
C GLU A 54 -4.39 -1.72 6.39
N VAL A 55 -5.51 -1.51 7.10
CA VAL A 55 -6.20 -2.58 7.86
C VAL A 55 -6.63 -3.72 6.94
N ILE A 56 -7.20 -3.39 5.78
CA ILE A 56 -7.63 -4.38 4.79
C ILE A 56 -6.43 -5.18 4.29
N ALA A 57 -5.32 -4.52 3.93
CA ALA A 57 -4.11 -5.19 3.46
C ALA A 57 -3.56 -6.17 4.51
N TYR A 58 -3.44 -5.74 5.77
CA TYR A 58 -3.03 -6.65 6.85
C TYR A 58 -3.99 -7.84 6.99
N SER A 59 -5.31 -7.61 6.90
CA SER A 59 -6.31 -8.68 6.98
C SER A 59 -6.23 -9.69 5.82
N LYS A 60 -5.71 -9.27 4.66
CA LYS A 60 -5.53 -10.13 3.47
C LYS A 60 -4.27 -10.98 3.54
N GLY A 61 -3.31 -10.64 4.39
CA GLY A 61 -2.11 -11.46 4.64
C GLY A 61 -0.77 -10.79 4.33
N PHE A 62 -0.72 -9.49 4.03
CA PHE A 62 0.56 -8.78 3.96
C PHE A 62 1.24 -8.77 5.34
N HIS A 63 2.53 -9.05 5.38
CA HIS A 63 3.32 -9.04 6.61
C HIS A 63 3.83 -7.64 6.97
N MET A 64 3.86 -6.72 6.02
CA MET A 64 4.19 -5.31 6.25
C MET A 64 3.38 -4.44 5.30
N VAL A 65 2.88 -3.30 5.79
CA VAL A 65 2.17 -2.32 4.98
C VAL A 65 2.64 -0.93 5.38
N SER A 66 2.93 -0.08 4.39
CA SER A 66 3.13 1.36 4.60
C SER A 66 2.07 2.10 3.80
N SER A 67 1.18 2.84 4.47
CA SER A 67 0.01 3.45 3.84
C SER A 67 -0.19 4.88 4.35
N SER A 68 0.10 5.87 3.51
CA SER A 68 -0.11 7.28 3.82
C SER A 68 -0.07 8.13 2.54
N PRO A 69 -0.56 9.37 2.54
CA PRO A 69 -0.48 10.24 1.36
C PRO A 69 0.95 10.39 0.81
N LEU A 70 1.95 10.48 1.69
CA LEU A 70 3.35 10.73 1.30
C LEU A 70 4.19 9.45 1.19
N THR A 71 3.62 8.27 1.43
CA THR A 71 4.35 7.01 1.28
C THR A 71 4.92 6.89 -0.15
N ARG A 72 6.19 6.49 -0.22
CA ARG A 72 6.91 6.11 -1.45
C ARG A 72 7.60 4.79 -1.21
N SER A 73 7.84 4.03 -2.27
CA SER A 73 8.38 2.66 -2.17
C SER A 73 9.72 2.56 -1.42
N SER A 74 10.57 3.60 -1.49
CA SER A 74 11.87 3.63 -0.82
C SER A 74 11.88 4.37 0.52
N HIS A 75 10.79 5.05 0.88
CA HIS A 75 10.75 5.86 2.09
C HIS A 75 10.66 4.96 3.33
N HIS A 76 11.65 5.05 4.23
CA HIS A 76 11.82 4.15 5.38
C HIS A 76 11.99 2.65 5.05
N ALA A 77 12.37 2.31 3.81
CA ALA A 77 12.45 0.91 3.37
C ALA A 77 13.39 0.04 4.22
N GLY A 78 14.46 0.61 4.80
CA GLY A 78 15.36 -0.12 5.71
C GLY A 78 14.69 -0.55 7.01
N ASP A 79 14.06 0.40 7.71
CA ASP A 79 13.35 0.12 8.97
C ASP A 79 12.14 -0.79 8.72
N ASP A 80 11.42 -0.57 7.63
CA ASP A 80 10.26 -1.38 7.25
C ASP A 80 10.66 -2.81 6.85
N PHE A 81 11.84 -2.99 6.25
CA PHE A 81 12.37 -4.32 5.98
C PHE A 81 12.74 -5.08 7.25
N GLU A 82 13.31 -4.42 8.25
CA GLU A 82 13.60 -5.07 9.54
C GLU A 82 12.31 -5.47 10.27
N LYS A 83 11.27 -4.62 10.25
CA LYS A 83 9.94 -4.99 10.77
C LYS A 83 9.35 -6.19 10.03
N LEU A 84 9.42 -6.20 8.70
CA LEU A 84 8.96 -7.33 7.87
C LEU A 84 9.65 -8.63 8.29
N ARG A 85 10.98 -8.59 8.47
CA ARG A 85 11.78 -9.75 8.88
C ARG A 85 11.33 -10.28 10.25
N GLN A 86 11.07 -9.38 11.21
CA GLN A 86 10.56 -9.73 12.54
C GLN A 86 9.15 -10.33 12.47
N ASN A 87 8.24 -9.73 11.71
CA ASN A 87 6.87 -10.21 11.53
C ASN A 87 6.86 -11.64 10.94
N ARG A 88 7.68 -11.90 9.92
CA ARG A 88 7.84 -13.24 9.33
C ARG A 88 8.34 -14.28 10.32
N MET A 89 9.34 -13.93 11.13
CA MET A 89 9.86 -14.84 12.17
C MET A 89 8.82 -15.15 13.25
N SER A 90 7.97 -14.18 13.59
CA SER A 90 6.91 -14.38 14.58
C SER A 90 5.76 -15.25 14.08
N ALA A 91 5.42 -15.18 12.78
CA ALA A 91 4.34 -15.94 12.17
C ALA A 91 4.69 -17.43 11.92
N GLN A 92 5.99 -17.79 11.98
CA GLN A 92 6.47 -19.16 11.80
C GLN A 92 6.64 -19.93 13.13
N LYS A 93 6.39 -19.29 14.27
CA LYS A 93 6.39 -19.93 15.60
C LYS A 93 4.98 -20.32 15.99
#